data_AF-A0A6C0GLQ5-F1
#
_entry.id   AF-A0A6C0GLQ5-F1
#
_cell.length_a   1.000
_cell.length_b   1.000
_cell.length_c   1.000
_cell.angle_alpha   90.00
_cell.angle_beta   90.00
_cell.angle_gamma   90.00
#
_symmetry.space_group_name_H-M   'P 1'
#
loop_
_entity.id
_entity.type
_entity.pdbx_description
1 polymer ?
#
loop_
_entity_poly.entity_id
_entity_poly.type
_entity_poly.pdbx_seq_one_letter_code
_entity_poly.pdbx_strand_id
1 'polypeptide(L)' 'MAPKKLLFQLRIEEELKARAERAAEKKGVSVASLFRLYLIEGLERDEQRWSVNNKEA' A
#
# COMPACT_ATOMS: atom_id res chain seq x y z
N MET A 1 15.82 10.68 15.74
CA MET A 1 15.10 9.45 16.14
C MET A 1 14.81 8.64 14.88
N ALA A 2 15.24 7.38 14.78
CA ALA A 2 14.86 6.54 13.65
C ALA A 2 13.35 6.24 13.70
N PRO A 3 12.63 6.24 12.56
CA PRO A 3 11.20 5.97 12.55
C PRO A 3 10.92 4.58 13.13
N LYS A 4 10.07 4.50 14.16
CA LYS A 4 9.66 3.22 14.76
C LYS A 4 8.79 2.48 13.75
N LYS A 5 9.21 1.28 13.35
CA LYS A 5 8.35 0.37 12.58
C LYS A 5 7.23 -0.11 13.50
N LEU A 6 5.98 0.13 13.10
CA LEU A 6 4.80 -0.38 13.79
C LEU A 6 4.40 -1.71 13.16
N LEU A 7 4.19 -2.72 14.01
CA LEU A 7 3.56 -3.98 13.60
C LEU A 7 2.05 -3.80 13.69
N PHE A 8 1.35 -4.14 12.62
CA PHE A 8 -0.11 -4.15 12.60
C PHE A 8 -0.58 -5.45 11.94
N GLN A 9 -1.65 -6.03 12.49
CA GLN A 9 -2.28 -7.23 11.95
C GLN A 9 -3.42 -6.82 11.00
N LEU A 10 -3.47 -7.45 9.84
CA LEU A 10 -4.53 -7.27 8.85
C LEU A 10 -5.31 -8.57 8.70
N ARG A 11 -6.64 -8.46 8.62
CA ARG A 11 -7.49 -9.55 8.16
C ARG A 11 -7.79 -9.32 6.69
N ILE A 12 -7.43 -10.29 5.86
CA ILE A 12 -7.66 -10.28 4.43
C ILE A 12 -8.12 -11.65 3.98
N GLU A 13 -8.77 -11.72 2.84
CA GLU A 13 -9.15 -12.97 2.19
C GLU A 13 -7.91 -13.77 1.76
N GLU A 14 -8.02 -15.10 1.80
CA GLU A 14 -6.91 -15.99 1.41
C GLU A 14 -6.47 -15.78 -0.03
N GLU A 15 -7.41 -15.53 -0.94
CA GLU A 15 -7.10 -15.25 -2.34
C GLU A 15 -6.22 -14.00 -2.46
N LEU A 16 -6.55 -12.94 -1.72
CA LEU A 16 -5.81 -11.69 -1.73
C LEU A 16 -4.40 -11.88 -1.14
N LYS A 17 -4.27 -12.68 -0.07
CA LYS A 17 -2.97 -13.07 0.50
C LYS A 17 -2.11 -13.78 -0.54
N ALA A 18 -2.65 -14.80 -1.23
CA ALA A 18 -1.92 -15.55 -2.25
C ALA A 18 -1.51 -14.68 -3.45
N ARG A 19 -2.34 -13.70 -3.83
CA ARG A 19 -1.98 -12.70 -4.86
C ARG A 19 -0.86 -11.79 -4.40
N ALA A 20 -0.90 -11.32 -3.15
CA ALA A 20 0.15 -10.47 -2.57
C ALA A 20 1.49 -11.21 -2.47
N GLU A 21 1.49 -12.48 -2.04
CA GLU A 21 2.69 -13.32 -1.96
C GLU A 21 3.36 -13.50 -3.33
N ARG A 22 2.58 -13.89 -4.36
CA ARG A 22 3.11 -14.03 -5.73
C ARG A 22 3.64 -12.72 -6.31
N ALA A 23 2.97 -11.60 -6.02
CA ALA A 23 3.42 -10.29 -6.48
C ALA A 23 4.71 -9.84 -5.78
N ALA A 24 4.86 -10.15 -4.49
CA ALA A 24 6.04 -9.85 -3.70
C ALA A 24 7.24 -10.68 -4.18
N GLU A 25 7.02 -11.97 -4.43
CA GLU A 25 8.02 -12.90 -4.99
C GLU A 25 8.54 -12.42 -6.35
N LYS A 26 7.63 -12.09 -7.29
CA LYS A 26 8.01 -11.57 -8.62
C LYS A 26 8.86 -10.29 -8.56
N LYS A 27 8.66 -9.48 -7.51
CA LYS A 27 9.39 -8.22 -7.29
C LYS A 27 10.63 -8.41 -6.41
N GLY A 28 10.89 -9.60 -5.87
CA GLY A 28 12.00 -9.86 -4.96
C GLY A 28 11.92 -9.09 -3.64
N VAL A 29 10.71 -8.78 -3.16
CA VAL A 29 10.47 -8.01 -1.93
C VAL A 29 9.60 -8.78 -0.94
N SER A 30 9.57 -8.34 0.32
CA SER A 30 8.63 -8.86 1.31
C SER A 30 7.20 -8.40 1.03
N VAL A 31 6.20 -9.17 1.47
CA VAL A 31 4.77 -8.77 1.39
C VAL A 31 4.52 -7.44 2.10
N ALA A 32 5.18 -7.20 3.24
CA ALA A 32 5.07 -5.92 3.96
C ALA A 32 5.64 -4.75 3.14
N SER A 33 6.75 -4.96 2.43
CA SER A 33 7.34 -3.96 1.53
C SER A 33 6.41 -3.67 0.34
N LEU A 34 5.82 -4.71 -0.24
CA LEU A 34 4.84 -4.59 -1.32
C LEU A 34 3.62 -3.79 -0.86
N PHE A 35 3.08 -4.13 0.31
CA PHE A 35 1.94 -3.44 0.90
C PHE A 35 2.26 -1.95 1.15
N ARG A 36 3.43 -1.64 1.69
CA ARG A 36 3.88 -0.26 1.89
C ARG A 36 3.92 0.52 0.58
N LEU A 37 4.47 -0.06 -0.49
CA LEU A 37 4.56 0.60 -1.80
C LEU A 37 3.16 0.95 -2.32
N TYR A 38 2.24 -0.02 -2.31
CA TYR A 38 0.88 0.21 -2.79
C TYR A 38 0.06 1.15 -1.91
N LEU A 39 0.31 1.16 -0.59
CA LEU A 39 -0.34 2.13 0.30
C LEU A 39 0.10 3.56 -0.04
N ILE A 40 1.40 3.79 -0.26
CA ILE A 40 1.93 5.11 -0.66
C ILE A 40 1.33 5.53 -2.01
N GLU A 41 1.40 4.67 -3.03
CA GLU A 41 0.84 4.97 -4.35
C GLU A 41 -0.67 5.26 -4.30
N GLY A 42 -1.41 4.54 -3.44
CA GLY A 42 -2.83 4.76 -3.23
C GLY A 42 -3.13 6.12 -2.62
N LEU A 43 -2.37 6.51 -1.58
CA LEU A 43 -2.52 7.81 -0.91
C LEU A 43 -2.18 8.97 -1.86
N GLU A 44 -1.08 8.87 -2.62
CA GLU A 44 -0.69 9.91 -3.59
C GLU A 44 -1.76 10.10 -4.68
N ARG A 45 -2.36 9.01 -5.17
CA ARG A 45 -3.46 9.08 -6.15
C ARG A 45 -4.71 9.72 -5.57
N ASP A 46 -5.02 9.44 -4.31
CA ASP A 46 -6.17 10.01 -3.62
C ASP A 46 -5.99 11.52 -3.40
N GLU A 47 -4.81 11.95 -2.94
CA GLU A 47 -4.44 13.36 -2.80
C GLU A 47 -4.50 14.11 -4.14
N GLN A 48 -4.02 13.50 -5.22
CA GLN A 48 -4.12 14.08 -6.56
C GLN A 48 -5.57 14.23 -7.01
N ARG A 49 -6.43 13.22 -6.81
CA ARG A 49 -7.86 13.30 -7.13
C ARG A 49 -8.56 14.39 -6.33
N TRP A 50 -8.26 14.49 -5.04
CA TRP A 50 -8.83 15.52 -4.18
C TRP A 50 -8.43 16.93 -4.62
N SER A 51 -7.16 17.11 -5.01
CA SER A 51 -6.63 18.38 -5.53
C SER A 51 -7.26 18.79 -6.86
N VAL A 52 -7.54 17.82 -7.76
CA VAL A 52 -8.25 18.09 -9.02
C VAL A 52 -9.70 18.49 -8.75
N ASN A 53 -10.40 17.77 -7.86
CA ASN A 53 -11.83 17.99 -7.61
C ASN A 53 -12.14 19.25 -6.78
N ASN A 54 -11.19 19.79 -6.00
CA ASN A 54 -11.40 20.99 -5.17
C ASN A 54 -10.82 22.29 -5.77
N LYS A 55 -10.28 22.27 -7.00
CA LYS A 55 -9.86 23.49 -7.70
C LYS A 55 -10.98 24.21 -8.47
N GLU A 56 -12.16 23.59 -8.56
CA GLU A 56 -13.37 24.16 -9.17
C GLU A 56 -14.44 24.57 -8.14
N ALA A 57 -14.12 24.49 -6.83
CA ALA A 57 -15.00 24.88 -5.73
C ALA A 57 -14.61 26.24 -5.12
#